data_AF-A0A1A9RXQ8-F1
#
_entry.id   AF-A0A1A9RXQ8-F1
#
_cell.length_a   1.000
_cell.length_b   1.000
_cell.length_c   1.000
_cell.angle_alpha   90.00
_cell.angle_beta   90.00
_cell.angle_gamma   90.00
#
_symmetry.space_group_name_H-M   'P 1'
#
loop_
_entity.id
_entity.type
_entity.pdbx_description
1 polymer ?
#
loop_
_entity_poly.entity_id
_entity_poly.type
_entity_poly.pdbx_seq_one_letter_code
_entity_poly.pdbx_strand_id
1 'polypeptide(L)'
;MDRVAGRIADRLAQDIGGETIVSLRLRKGFTQSELAKAAGVQQSYLSRIEHNQYSLHTDTLSKLAAVLEVSVDEVRNAFNRQWEYLEKKA
;
A
#
# COMPACT_ATOMS: atom_id res chain seq x y z
N MET A 1 4.06 17.86 2.84
CA MET A 1 3.12 16.83 2.36
C MET A 1 2.10 17.49 1.46
N ASP A 2 1.87 16.96 0.26
CA ASP A 2 0.82 17.45 -0.63
C ASP A 2 -0.57 17.23 0.00
N ARG A 3 -1.35 18.31 0.17
CA ARG A 3 -2.71 18.28 0.71
C ARG A 3 -3.67 17.46 -0.17
N VAL A 4 -3.34 17.24 -1.43
CA VAL A 4 -4.14 16.42 -2.35
C VAL A 4 -3.91 14.94 -2.07
N ALA A 5 -2.66 14.50 -1.96
CA ALA A 5 -2.31 13.10 -1.65
C ALA A 5 -2.94 12.63 -0.33
N GLY A 6 -2.91 13.47 0.72
CA GLY A 6 -3.55 13.16 2.00
C GLY A 6 -5.06 12.95 1.88
N ARG A 7 -5.77 13.83 1.16
CA ARG A 7 -7.22 13.69 0.92
C ARG A 7 -7.57 12.43 0.12
N ILE A 8 -6.73 12.07 -0.85
CA ILE A 8 -6.90 10.82 -1.62
C ILE A 8 -6.71 9.61 -0.70
N ALA A 9 -5.68 9.62 0.15
CA ALA A 9 -5.43 8.56 1.12
C ALA A 9 -6.61 8.40 2.09
N ASP A 10 -7.14 9.51 2.63
CA ASP A 10 -8.27 9.48 3.55
C ASP A 10 -9.53 8.92 2.89
N ARG A 11 -9.83 9.33 1.65
CA ARG A 11 -10.96 8.80 0.89
C ARG A 11 -10.83 7.30 0.63
N LEU A 12 -9.67 6.85 0.19
CA LEU A 12 -9.41 5.42 -0.05
C LEU A 12 -9.59 4.59 1.24
N ALA A 13 -9.05 5.09 2.35
CA ALA A 13 -9.17 4.42 3.63
C ALA A 13 -10.63 4.35 4.11
N GLN A 14 -11.42 5.40 3.87
CA GLN A 14 -12.85 5.41 4.18
C GLN A 14 -13.64 4.43 3.30
N ASP A 15 -13.40 4.42 1.98
CA ASP A 15 -14.11 3.56 1.03
C ASP A 15 -13.86 2.07 1.30
N ILE A 16 -12.66 1.72 1.79
CA ILE A 16 -12.22 0.34 2.05
C ILE A 16 -12.43 -0.08 3.52
N GLY A 17 -12.66 0.88 4.43
CA GLY A 17 -12.85 0.63 5.86
C GLY A 17 -11.55 0.42 6.65
N GLY A 18 -10.43 0.98 6.19
CA GLY A 18 -9.13 0.90 6.84
C GLY A 18 -7.98 1.28 5.90
N GLU A 19 -6.76 1.34 6.45
CA GLU A 19 -5.57 1.62 5.64
C GLU A 19 -5.33 0.54 4.58
N THR A 20 -4.78 0.97 3.46
CA THR A 20 -4.34 0.16 2.32
C THR A 20 -2.87 0.45 2.00
N ILE A 21 -2.24 -0.36 1.15
CA ILE A 21 -0.88 -0.08 0.69
C ILE A 21 -0.82 1.29 0.00
N VAL A 22 -1.86 1.64 -0.77
CA VAL A 22 -1.96 2.92 -1.47
C VAL A 22 -2.07 4.09 -0.48
N SER A 23 -2.94 3.99 0.53
CA SER A 23 -3.10 5.09 1.50
C SER A 23 -1.86 5.27 2.37
N LEU A 24 -1.24 4.18 2.83
CA LEU A 24 0.04 4.21 3.56
C LEU A 24 1.14 4.90 2.73
N ARG A 25 1.26 4.53 1.45
CA ARG A 25 2.22 5.15 0.53
C ARG A 25 1.98 6.65 0.36
N LEU A 26 0.73 7.06 0.12
CA LEU A 26 0.36 8.45 -0.09
C LEU A 26 0.56 9.30 1.17
N ARG A 27 0.28 8.76 2.37
CA ARG A 27 0.55 9.43 3.65
C ARG A 27 2.03 9.69 3.87
N LYS A 28 2.89 8.80 3.40
CA LYS A 28 4.36 8.96 3.42
C LYS A 28 4.88 9.85 2.29
N GLY A 29 3.99 10.33 1.41
CA GLY A 29 4.34 11.26 0.35
C GLY A 29 5.06 10.62 -0.83
N PHE A 30 4.98 9.30 -0.98
CA PHE A 30 5.65 8.57 -2.05
C PHE A 30 4.76 8.41 -3.29
N THR A 31 5.32 8.66 -4.45
CA THR A 31 4.86 8.06 -5.70
C THR A 31 5.16 6.54 -5.70
N GLN A 32 4.52 5.81 -6.61
CA GLN A 32 4.76 4.37 -6.73
C GLN A 32 6.22 4.05 -7.11
N SER A 33 6.83 4.84 -8.00
CA SER A 33 8.23 4.67 -8.39
C SER A 33 9.18 4.96 -7.24
N GLU A 34 8.90 5.98 -6.42
CA GLU A 34 9.73 6.31 -5.25
C GLU A 34 9.66 5.23 -4.17
N LEU A 35 8.46 4.74 -3.81
CA LEU A 35 8.34 3.64 -2.85
C LEU A 35 9.02 2.37 -3.37
N ALA A 36 8.80 2.02 -4.64
CA ALA A 36 9.42 0.83 -5.22
C ALA A 36 10.96 0.91 -5.18
N LYS A 37 11.52 2.07 -5.56
CA LYS A 37 12.96 2.32 -5.50
C LYS A 37 13.50 2.23 -4.07
N ALA A 38 12.83 2.87 -3.11
CA ALA A 38 13.23 2.86 -1.71
C ALA A 38 13.15 1.47 -1.08
N ALA A 39 12.13 0.68 -1.43
CA ALA A 39 11.95 -0.69 -0.95
C ALA A 39 12.79 -1.73 -1.72
N GLY A 40 13.52 -1.33 -2.77
CA GLY A 40 14.33 -2.24 -3.57
C GLY A 40 13.50 -3.28 -4.34
N VAL A 41 12.33 -2.87 -4.85
CA VAL A 41 11.44 -3.72 -5.66
C VAL A 41 11.14 -3.09 -7.01
N GLN A 42 10.65 -3.88 -7.96
CA GLN A 42 10.20 -3.35 -9.25
C GLN A 42 8.91 -2.54 -9.08
N GLN A 43 8.79 -1.39 -9.75
CA GLN A 43 7.56 -0.59 -9.75
C GLN A 43 6.35 -1.40 -10.27
N SER A 44 6.54 -2.22 -11.31
CA SER A 44 5.50 -3.11 -11.85
C SER A 44 5.04 -4.15 -10.83
N TYR A 45 5.92 -4.57 -9.92
CA TYR A 45 5.58 -5.45 -8.81
C TYR A 45 4.76 -4.72 -7.75
N LEU A 46 5.18 -3.51 -7.35
CA LEU A 46 4.40 -2.67 -6.44
C LEU A 46 3.01 -2.31 -7.01
N SER A 47 2.91 -2.05 -8.31
CA SER A 47 1.62 -1.79 -8.96
C SER A 47 0.68 -2.99 -8.90
N ARG A 48 1.21 -4.21 -9.03
CA ARG A 48 0.42 -5.43 -8.84
C ARG A 48 -0.02 -5.60 -7.41
N ILE A 49 0.85 -5.31 -6.44
CA ILE A 49 0.50 -5.31 -5.01
C ILE A 49 -0.65 -4.32 -4.72
N GLU A 50 -0.62 -3.14 -5.34
CA GLU A 50 -1.60 -2.07 -5.08
C GLU A 50 -2.95 -2.27 -5.79
N HIS A 51 -3.03 -3.07 -6.85
CA HIS A 51 -4.22 -3.11 -7.72
C HIS A 51 -4.71 -4.51 -8.11
N ASN A 52 -3.93 -5.58 -7.91
CA ASN A 52 -4.26 -6.92 -8.41
C ASN A 52 -4.16 -7.99 -7.31
N GLN A 53 -4.76 -9.15 -7.60
CA GLN A 53 -4.59 -10.36 -6.78
C GLN A 53 -3.17 -10.89 -6.94
N TYR A 54 -2.31 -10.61 -5.96
CA TYR A 54 -0.91 -11.05 -6.02
C TYR A 54 -0.39 -11.43 -4.64
N SER A 55 0.40 -12.50 -4.54
CA SER A 55 1.02 -12.90 -3.28
C SER A 55 2.19 -11.97 -2.91
N LEU A 56 2.13 -11.34 -1.73
CA LEU A 56 3.32 -10.68 -1.18
C LEU A 56 4.26 -11.71 -0.56
N HIS A 57 5.52 -11.65 -0.97
CA HIS A 57 6.58 -12.36 -0.26
C HIS A 57 6.85 -11.68 1.09
N THR A 58 7.17 -12.47 2.11
CA THR A 58 7.49 -11.96 3.46
C THR A 58 8.62 -10.93 3.45
N ASP A 59 9.64 -11.13 2.61
CA ASP A 59 10.73 -10.15 2.43
C ASP A 59 10.23 -8.80 1.89
N THR A 60 9.24 -8.80 0.98
CA THR A 60 8.63 -7.56 0.47
C THR A 60 7.82 -6.85 1.54
N LEU A 61 7.08 -7.58 2.38
CA LEU A 61 6.37 -6.99 3.52
C LEU A 61 7.34 -6.24 4.45
N SER A 62 8.46 -6.87 4.81
CA SER A 62 9.48 -6.25 5.66
C SER A 62 10.12 -5.01 5.02
N LYS A 63 10.43 -5.07 3.72
CA LYS A 63 10.99 -3.93 2.97
C LYS A 63 10.03 -2.75 2.92
N LEU A 64 8.75 -2.99 2.63
CA LEU A 64 7.73 -1.96 2.60
C LEU A 64 7.50 -1.36 3.99
N ALA A 65 7.43 -2.20 5.03
CA ALA A 65 7.26 -1.75 6.42
C ALA A 65 8.40 -0.82 6.86
N ALA A 66 9.65 -1.19 6.54
CA ALA A 66 10.82 -0.38 6.86
C ALA A 66 10.78 1.01 6.19
N VAL A 67 10.43 1.08 4.91
CA VAL A 67 10.39 2.36 4.16
C VAL A 67 9.19 3.22 4.54
N LEU A 68 8.04 2.59 4.81
CA LEU A 68 6.82 3.28 5.23
C LEU A 68 6.85 3.63 6.72
N GLU A 69 7.87 3.18 7.47
CA GLU A 69 8.01 3.36 8.93
C GLU A 69 6.75 2.93 9.69
N VAL A 70 6.24 1.75 9.33
CA VAL A 70 5.10 1.09 9.98
C VAL A 70 5.51 -0.33 10.34
N SER A 71 4.70 -1.01 11.15
CA SER A 71 4.92 -2.42 11.46
C SER A 71 4.64 -3.32 10.26
N VAL A 72 5.28 -4.50 10.23
CA VAL A 72 5.00 -5.55 9.23
C VAL A 72 3.52 -5.96 9.28
N ASP A 73 2.92 -5.97 10.47
CA ASP A 73 1.50 -6.30 10.66
C ASP A 73 0.58 -5.23 10.08
N GLU A 74 0.93 -3.94 10.17
CA GLU A 74 0.16 -2.88 9.51
C GLU A 74 0.18 -3.04 7.98
N VAL A 75 1.34 -3.32 7.39
CA VAL A 75 1.45 -3.59 5.94
C VAL A 75 0.64 -4.83 5.55
N ARG A 76 0.73 -5.90 6.33
CA ARG A 76 -0.03 -7.14 6.09
C ARG A 76 -1.53 -6.90 6.18
N ASN A 77 -1.99 -6.21 7.21
CA ASN A 77 -3.40 -5.89 7.40
C ASN A 77 -3.91 -4.97 6.29
N ALA A 78 -3.12 -4.00 5.87
CA ALA A 78 -3.45 -3.11 4.76
C ALA A 78 -3.57 -3.85 3.42
N PHE A 79 -2.69 -4.82 3.18
CA PHE A 79 -2.78 -5.69 2.02
C PHE A 79 -4.04 -6.58 2.06
N ASN A 80 -4.30 -7.26 3.19
CA ASN A 80 -5.44 -8.17 3.33
C ASN A 80 -6.78 -7.45 3.17
N ARG A 81 -6.95 -6.26 3.78
CA ARG A 81 -8.19 -5.48 3.65
C ARG A 81 -8.46 -5.06 2.22
N GLN A 82 -7.42 -4.62 1.52
CA GLN A 82 -7.58 -4.25 0.11
C GLN A 82 -8.02 -5.46 -0.72
N TRP A 83 -7.53 -6.65 -0.39
CA TRP A 83 -7.94 -7.88 -1.05
C TRP A 83 -9.41 -8.26 -0.76
N GLU A 84 -9.81 -8.25 0.51
CA GLU A 84 -11.21 -8.49 0.92
C GLU A 84 -12.19 -7.53 0.24
N TYR A 85 -11.80 -6.27 0.05
CA TYR A 85 -12.62 -5.27 -0.65
C TYR A 85 -12.77 -5.59 -2.14
N LEU A 86 -11.70 -6.01 -2.82
CA LEU A 86 -11.75 -6.38 -4.23
C LEU A 86 -12.58 -7.65 -4.47
N GLU A 87 -12.51 -8.65 -3.58
CA GLU A 87 -13.36 -9.85 -3.65
C GLU A 87 -14.84 -9.53 -3.50
N LYS A 88 -15.22 -8.62 -2.58
CA LYS A 88 -16.62 -8.25 -2.36
C LYS A 88 -17.25 -7.43 -3.50
N LYS A 89 -16.41 -6.88 -4.39
CA LYS A 89 -16.84 -6.00 -5.49
C LYS A 89 -16.89 -6.72 -6.84
N ALA A 90 -16.35 -7.95 -6.92
CA ALA A 90 -16.41 -8.83 -8.08
C ALA A 90 -17.71 -9.65 -8.07
#